data_AF-A0A9X3AQM9-F1
#
_entry.id   AF-A0A9X3AQM9-F1
#
_cell.length_a   1.000
_cell.length_b   1.000
_cell.length_c   1.000
_cell.angle_alpha   90.00
_cell.angle_beta   90.00
_cell.angle_gamma   90.00
#
_symmetry.space_group_name_H-M   'P 1'
#
loop_
_entity.id
_entity.type
_entity.pdbx_description
1 polymer ?
#
loop_
_entity_poly.entity_id
_entity_poly.type
_entity_poly.pdbx_seq_one_letter_code
_entity_poly.pdbx_strand_id
1 'polypeptide(L)'
;MAISEFEIKRCEKELDKFIGEHRPPAHVRDQLDIGYRIENQSVVLFEIRASFRNPAEKLEVPVAKATYVKTQKVWKVYWQKSDLKWHSYEPVATVKYLEEFLNVVSENQYHCFFS
;
A
#
# COMPACT_ATOMS: atom_id res chain seq x y z
N MET A 1 9.18 -0.16 -21.00
CA MET A 1 10.18 0.66 -20.27
C MET A 1 9.62 1.01 -18.90
N ALA A 2 10.37 0.73 -17.84
CA ALA A 2 9.97 0.83 -16.43
C ALA A 2 10.22 2.23 -15.81
N ILE A 3 9.66 2.51 -14.63
CA ILE A 3 9.92 3.72 -13.79
C ILE A 3 11.43 3.92 -13.69
N SER A 4 11.88 5.18 -13.75
CA SER A 4 13.32 5.46 -13.60
C SER A 4 13.82 5.11 -12.20
N GLU A 5 15.07 4.67 -12.06
CA GLU A 5 15.63 4.33 -10.73
C GLU A 5 15.52 5.49 -9.72
N PHE A 6 15.58 6.73 -10.20
CA PHE A 6 15.41 7.93 -9.37
C PHE A 6 13.99 8.07 -8.80
N GLU A 7 12.97 7.82 -9.64
CA GLU A 7 11.58 7.81 -9.21
C GLU A 7 11.32 6.67 -8.21
N ILE A 8 11.90 5.48 -8.42
CA ILE A 8 11.80 4.36 -7.47
C ILE A 8 12.37 4.77 -6.10
N LYS A 9 13.60 5.30 -6.06
CA LYS A 9 14.23 5.74 -4.81
C LYS A 9 13.42 6.83 -4.08
N ARG A 10 12.79 7.73 -4.83
CA ARG A 10 11.88 8.72 -4.24
C ARG A 10 10.65 8.03 -3.64
N CYS A 11 10.05 7.08 -4.34
CA CYS A 11 8.92 6.31 -3.83
C CYS A 11 9.30 5.55 -2.56
N GLU A 12 10.43 4.85 -2.56
CA GLU A 12 10.96 4.13 -1.40
C GLU A 12 11.11 5.05 -0.18
N LYS A 13 11.68 6.24 -0.38
CA LYS A 13 11.82 7.22 0.71
C LYS A 13 10.48 7.66 1.32
N GLU A 14 9.48 7.95 0.48
CA GLU A 14 8.15 8.33 0.96
C GLU A 14 7.43 7.15 1.63
N LEU A 15 7.60 5.94 1.10
CA LEU A 15 7.04 4.71 1.68
C LEU A 15 7.69 4.40 3.03
N ASP A 16 9.01 4.49 3.16
CA ASP A 16 9.72 4.28 4.42
C ASP A 16 9.27 5.28 5.49
N LYS A 17 9.06 6.54 5.09
CA LYS A 17 8.52 7.57 5.98
C LYS A 17 7.11 7.21 6.44
N PHE A 18 6.23 6.83 5.52
CA PHE A 18 4.86 6.43 5.81
C PHE A 18 4.79 5.23 6.75
N ILE A 19 5.55 4.16 6.45
CA ILE A 19 5.63 3.01 7.35
C ILE A 19 6.20 3.44 8.69
N GLY A 20 7.22 4.29 8.74
CA GLY A 20 7.78 4.81 9.99
C GLY A 20 6.76 5.52 10.88
N GLU A 21 5.87 6.32 10.29
CA GLU A 21 4.81 7.07 10.99
C GLU A 21 3.64 6.17 11.42
N HIS A 22 3.30 5.17 10.62
CA HIS A 22 2.16 4.27 10.86
C HIS A 22 2.53 2.94 11.55
N ARG A 23 3.82 2.62 11.72
CA ARG A 23 4.25 1.34 12.27
C ARG A 23 3.81 1.21 13.74
N PRO A 24 3.14 0.11 14.10
CA PRO A 24 2.76 -0.14 15.48
C PRO A 24 3.97 -0.20 16.44
N PRO A 25 3.73 -0.01 17.74
CA PRO A 25 4.75 -0.21 18.77
C PRO A 25 5.42 -1.58 18.65
N ALA A 26 6.68 -1.70 19.07
CA ALA A 26 7.48 -2.92 18.90
C ALA A 26 6.79 -4.20 19.43
N HIS A 27 5.98 -4.08 20.49
CA HIS A 27 5.23 -5.19 21.08
C HIS A 27 4.01 -5.65 20.25
N VAL A 28 3.52 -4.81 19.33
CA VAL A 28 2.40 -5.11 18.42
C VAL A 28 2.90 -5.64 17.07
N ARG A 29 4.14 -5.30 16.67
CA ARG A 29 4.71 -5.68 15.35
C ARG A 29 4.74 -7.18 15.08
N ASP A 30 4.80 -8.01 16.11
CA ASP A 30 4.72 -9.46 15.94
C ASP A 30 3.33 -9.95 15.57
N GLN A 31 2.29 -9.17 15.89
CA GLN A 31 0.89 -9.49 15.64
C GLN A 31 0.33 -8.76 14.41
N LEU A 32 0.72 -7.49 14.24
CA LEU A 32 0.31 -6.61 13.15
C LEU A 32 1.48 -5.71 12.75
N ASP A 33 1.89 -5.80 11.50
CA ASP A 33 2.86 -4.91 10.87
C ASP A 33 2.37 -4.49 9.48
N ILE A 34 2.96 -3.44 8.93
CA ILE A 34 2.61 -2.93 7.61
C ILE A 34 3.86 -3.00 6.73
N GLY A 35 3.69 -3.57 5.55
CA GLY A 35 4.73 -3.70 4.55
C GLY A 35 4.33 -3.04 3.23
N TYR A 36 5.32 -2.82 2.38
CA TYR A 36 5.11 -2.42 1.01
C TYR A 36 5.99 -3.24 0.07
N ARG A 37 5.56 -3.35 -1.19
CA ARG A 37 6.34 -3.95 -2.28
C ARG A 37 6.23 -3.08 -3.51
N ILE A 38 7.34 -2.89 -4.20
CA ILE A 38 7.36 -2.21 -5.49
C ILE A 38 7.62 -3.25 -6.58
N GLU A 39 6.62 -3.51 -7.42
CA GLU A 39 6.72 -4.47 -8.52
C GLU A 39 6.23 -3.84 -9.82
N ASN A 40 7.01 -3.92 -10.90
CA ASN A 40 6.60 -3.50 -12.24
C ASN A 40 5.93 -2.12 -12.29
N GLN A 41 6.46 -1.13 -11.56
CA GLN A 41 5.91 0.23 -11.48
C GLN A 41 4.61 0.37 -10.68
N SER A 42 4.28 -0.67 -9.91
CA SER A 42 3.18 -0.68 -8.98
C SER A 42 3.73 -0.75 -7.56
N VAL A 43 3.23 0.12 -6.70
CA VAL A 43 3.44 0.08 -5.26
C VAL A 43 2.24 -0.67 -4.66
N VAL A 44 2.49 -1.73 -3.92
CA VAL A 44 1.47 -2.50 -3.21
C VAL A 44 1.74 -2.37 -1.72
N LEU A 45 0.75 -1.89 -0.97
CA LEU A 45 0.75 -1.90 0.49
C LEU A 45 0.04 -3.15 0.96
N PHE A 46 0.60 -3.81 1.97
CA PHE A 46 0.02 -5.00 2.56
C PHE A 46 0.19 -5.00 4.07
N GLU A 47 -0.78 -5.56 4.76
CA GLU A 47 -0.72 -5.82 6.19
C GLU A 47 -0.14 -7.21 6.44
N ILE A 48 0.74 -7.30 7.42
CA ILE A 48 1.31 -8.54 7.89
C ILE A 48 0.63 -8.85 9.22
N ARG A 49 -0.18 -9.91 9.25
CA ARG A 49 -0.87 -10.34 10.46
C ARG A 49 -0.70 -11.82 10.72
N ALA A 50 -0.68 -12.20 11.99
CA ALA A 50 -0.70 -13.61 12.36
C ALA A 50 -2.02 -14.27 11.90
N SER A 51 -1.94 -15.47 11.33
CA SER A 51 -3.12 -16.24 10.94
C SER A 51 -3.95 -16.60 12.17
N PHE A 52 -5.28 -16.41 12.10
CA PHE A 52 -6.18 -16.78 13.19
C PHE A 52 -6.12 -18.29 13.52
N ARG A 53 -5.76 -19.13 12.54
CA ARG A 53 -5.64 -20.58 12.73
C ARG A 53 -4.28 -21.00 13.29
N ASN A 54 -3.22 -20.28 12.93
CA ASN A 54 -1.86 -20.61 13.35
C ASN A 54 -1.06 -19.32 13.57
N PRO A 55 -0.86 -18.88 14.82
CA PRO A 55 -0.12 -17.66 15.13
C PRO A 55 1.34 -17.69 14.66
N ALA A 56 1.89 -18.87 14.35
CA ALA A 56 3.23 -19.01 13.78
C ALA A 56 3.30 -18.62 12.29
N GLU A 57 2.16 -18.60 11.58
CA GLU A 57 2.08 -18.22 10.18
C GLU A 57 1.71 -16.74 10.04
N LYS A 58 2.57 -15.97 9.38
CA LYS A 58 2.30 -14.58 9.02
C LYS A 58 1.64 -14.54 7.64
N LEU A 59 0.47 -13.91 7.56
CA LEU A 59 -0.25 -13.67 6.33
C LEU A 59 -0.01 -12.24 5.86
N GLU A 60 0.38 -12.11 4.60
CA GLU A 60 0.43 -10.83 3.90
C GLU A 60 -0.92 -10.60 3.22
N VAL A 61 -1.66 -9.60 3.67
CA VAL A 61 -2.96 -9.21 3.10
C VAL A 61 -2.77 -7.90 2.34
N PRO A 62 -2.83 -7.91 1.00
CA PRO A 62 -2.68 -6.70 0.23
C PRO A 62 -3.90 -5.80 0.41
N VAL A 63 -3.67 -4.56 0.84
CA VAL A 63 -4.74 -3.60 1.17
C VAL A 63 -4.94 -2.57 0.07
N ALA A 64 -3.84 -2.04 -0.48
CA ALA A 64 -3.88 -0.98 -1.47
C ALA A 64 -2.80 -1.16 -2.52
N LYS A 65 -3.07 -0.71 -3.74
CA LYS A 65 -2.10 -0.72 -4.84
C LYS A 65 -2.18 0.56 -5.65
N ALA A 66 -1.04 1.16 -5.92
CA ALA A 66 -0.90 2.28 -6.84
C ALA A 66 -0.05 1.86 -8.05
N THR A 67 -0.55 2.01 -9.26
CA THR A 67 0.21 1.71 -10.49
C THR A 67 0.49 2.98 -11.26
N TYR A 68 1.77 3.26 -11.53
CA TYR A 68 2.16 4.46 -12.28
C TYR A 68 1.95 4.28 -13.78
N VAL A 69 1.21 5.21 -14.38
CA VAL A 69 0.93 5.28 -15.81
C VAL A 69 1.71 6.44 -16.41
N LYS A 70 2.90 6.15 -16.96
CA LYS A 70 3.81 7.16 -17.53
C LYS A 70 3.20 8.03 -18.62
N THR A 71 2.36 7.47 -19.48
CA THR A 71 1.71 8.20 -20.58
C THR A 71 0.81 9.32 -20.07
N GLN A 72 0.19 9.12 -18.91
CA GLN A 72 -0.69 10.08 -18.26
C GLN A 72 0.01 10.84 -17.13
N LYS A 73 1.20 10.38 -16.69
CA LYS A 73 1.94 10.90 -15.53
C LYS A 73 1.09 10.90 -14.26
N VAL A 74 0.31 9.84 -14.06
CA VAL A 74 -0.57 9.65 -12.89
C VAL A 74 -0.39 8.26 -12.31
N TRP A 75 -0.69 8.11 -11.03
CA TRP A 75 -0.82 6.85 -10.33
C TRP A 75 -2.28 6.46 -10.30
N LYS A 76 -2.61 5.27 -10.81
CA LYS A 76 -3.94 4.67 -10.67
C LYS A 76 -4.03 3.97 -9.33
N VAL A 77 -5.07 4.27 -8.56
CA VAL A 77 -5.27 3.72 -7.22
C VAL A 77 -6.26 2.56 -7.29
N TYR A 78 -5.87 1.47 -6.64
CA TYR A 78 -6.63 0.24 -6.56
C TYR A 78 -6.73 -0.22 -5.10
N TRP A 79 -7.85 -0.84 -4.78
CA TRP A 79 -8.09 -1.56 -3.52
C TRP A 79 -8.47 -3.01 -3.82
N GLN A 80 -8.17 -3.90 -2.88
CA GLN A 80 -8.65 -5.28 -2.97
C GLN A 80 -9.98 -5.38 -2.22
N LYS A 81 -11.05 -5.80 -2.92
CA LYS A 81 -12.34 -6.07 -2.28
C LYS A 81 -12.38 -7.50 -1.73
N SER A 82 -13.44 -7.84 -1.01
CA SER A 82 -13.67 -9.19 -0.45
C SER A 82 -13.69 -10.31 -1.51
N ASP A 83 -13.79 -9.97 -2.79
CA ASP A 83 -13.68 -10.91 -3.92
C ASP A 83 -12.23 -11.24 -4.31
N LEU A 84 -11.24 -10.73 -3.56
CA LEU A 84 -9.80 -10.87 -3.79
C LEU A 84 -9.32 -10.27 -5.12
N LYS A 85 -10.16 -9.48 -5.80
CA LYS A 85 -9.80 -8.81 -7.05
C LYS A 85 -9.43 -7.35 -6.78
N TRP A 86 -8.58 -6.82 -7.65
CA TRP A 86 -8.21 -5.41 -7.64
C TRP A 86 -9.29 -4.60 -8.35
N HIS A 87 -9.85 -3.62 -7.66
CA HIS A 87 -10.81 -2.68 -8.22
C HIS A 87 -10.24 -1.28 -8.19
N SER A 88 -10.69 -0.42 -9.10
CA SER A 88 -10.35 1.01 -9.02
C SER A 88 -10.97 1.58 -7.74
N TYR A 89 -10.23 2.45 -7.05
CA TYR A 89 -10.77 3.17 -5.91
C TYR A 89 -11.60 4.35 -6.45
N GLU A 90 -12.93 4.20 -6.49
CA GLU A 90 -13.83 5.18 -7.13
C GLU A 90 -13.73 6.61 -6.55
N PRO A 91 -13.57 6.82 -5.22
CA PRO A 91 -13.44 8.17 -4.66
C PRO A 91 -12.21 8.91 -5.20
N VAL A 92 -11.09 8.20 -5.38
CA VAL A 92 -9.84 8.73 -5.91
C VAL A 92 -9.22 7.70 -6.85
N ALA A 93 -9.68 7.68 -8.10
CA ALA A 93 -9.22 6.68 -9.08
C ALA A 93 -7.78 6.91 -9.55
N THR A 94 -7.34 8.17 -9.53
CA THR A 94 -5.98 8.56 -9.93
C THR A 94 -5.45 9.68 -9.07
N VAL A 95 -4.16 9.62 -8.74
CA VAL A 95 -3.41 10.70 -8.07
C VAL A 95 -2.20 11.10 -8.89
N LYS A 96 -1.68 12.30 -8.69
CA LYS A 96 -0.47 12.77 -9.39
C LYS A 96 0.79 12.34 -8.65
N TYR A 97 0.75 12.34 -7.32
CA TYR A 97 1.89 12.03 -6.47
C TYR A 97 1.63 10.80 -5.60
N LEU A 98 2.69 10.05 -5.28
CA LEU A 98 2.57 8.90 -4.38
C LEU A 98 2.12 9.32 -2.97
N GLU A 99 2.55 10.50 -2.51
CA GLU A 99 2.16 11.11 -1.24
C GLU A 99 0.62 11.24 -1.13
N GLU A 100 -0.06 11.60 -2.22
CA GLU A 100 -1.53 11.68 -2.26
C GLU A 100 -2.16 10.28 -2.10
N PHE A 101 -1.56 9.25 -2.72
CA PHE A 101 -2.01 7.87 -2.54
C PHE A 101 -1.84 7.41 -1.08
N LEU A 102 -0.71 7.73 -0.45
CA LEU A 102 -0.45 7.41 0.95
C LEU A 102 -1.44 8.13 1.89
N ASN A 103 -1.76 9.39 1.60
CA ASN A 103 -2.79 10.12 2.34
C ASN A 103 -4.17 9.47 2.20
N VAL A 104 -4.56 9.04 0.99
CA VAL A 104 -5.83 8.33 0.77
C VAL A 104 -5.89 7.03 1.59
N VAL A 105 -4.77 6.31 1.69
CA VAL A 105 -4.68 5.08 2.47
C VAL A 105 -4.72 5.36 3.98
N SER A 106 -4.08 6.45 4.44
CA SER A 106 -4.08 6.89 5.85
C SER A 106 -5.42 7.45 6.31
N GLU A 107 -6.07 8.27 5.48
CA GLU A 107 -7.41 8.82 5.76
C GLU A 107 -8.44 7.73 5.99
N ASN A 108 -8.20 6.53 5.42
CA ASN A 108 -8.93 5.31 5.71
C ASN A 108 -10.46 5.55 5.69
N GLN A 109 -10.93 6.34 4.71
CA GLN A 109 -12.28 6.91 4.67
C GLN A 109 -13.40 5.86 4.67
N TYR A 110 -13.06 4.60 4.34
CA TYR A 110 -13.97 3.45 4.36
C TYR A 110 -13.61 2.39 5.41
N HIS A 111 -12.66 2.64 6.33
CA HIS A 111 -12.09 1.62 7.22
C HIS A 111 -11.60 0.36 6.48
N CYS A 112 -11.22 0.52 5.21
CA CYS A 112 -10.91 -0.59 4.31
C CYS A 112 -9.40 -0.89 4.24
N PHE A 113 -8.56 -0.07 4.87
CA PHE A 113 -7.10 -0.17 4.73
C PHE A 113 -6.37 -0.59 6.00
N PHE A 114 -6.84 -0.16 7.18
CA PHE A 114 -6.28 -0.58 8.48
C PHE A 114 -7.41 -0.81 9.49
N SER A 115 -7.40 -1.98 10.17
CA SER A 115 -8.26 -2.28 11.33
C SER A 115 -7.45 -2.62 12.56
#